data_AF-A0A067CQR5-F1
#
_entry.id   AF-A0A067CQR5-F1
#
_cell.length_a   1.000
_cell.length_b   1.000
_cell.length_c   1.000
_cell.angle_alpha   90.00
_cell.angle_beta   90.00
_cell.angle_gamma   90.00
#
_symmetry.space_group_name_H-M   'P 1'
#
loop_
_entity.id
_entity.type
_entity.pdbx_description
1 polymer ?
#
loop_
_entity_poly.entity_id
_entity_poly.type
_entity_poly.pdbx_seq_one_letter_code
_entity_poly.pdbx_strand_id
1 'polypeptide(L)'
;MQPEIEREMRRIRNAMRALDANVKKLAAVNNHIVTFNSRFGGLMTGISLQQSCIEPPKKKAPPPSKIPVLAPVMSASPTTPTDAPRPKKAAKSAPKPPPSRTWNWPKGVRSKIPKKYQTPSEMNKVERILFVLADSLRGMAIGDLVKATQVTVIQCKEILQTLMKLEQIKRKREKEGFIYCRA
;
A
#
# COMPACT_ATOMS: atom_id res chain seq x y z
N MET A 1 53.67 20.95 -0.07
CA MET A 1 52.29 20.49 0.22
C MET A 1 52.30 19.85 1.61
N GLN A 2 51.30 20.13 2.45
CA GLN A 2 51.25 19.58 3.82
C GLN A 2 50.95 18.06 3.76
N PRO A 3 51.70 17.21 4.49
CA PRO A 3 51.54 15.74 4.46
C PRO A 3 50.13 15.26 4.88
N GLU A 4 49.43 16.08 5.65
CA GLU A 4 48.04 15.88 6.05
C GLU A 4 47.07 15.91 4.86
N ILE A 5 47.29 16.83 3.91
CA ILE A 5 46.47 16.96 2.70
C ILE A 5 46.62 15.72 1.81
N GLU A 6 47.84 15.17 1.69
CA GLU A 6 48.07 13.95 0.90
C GLU A 6 47.42 12.71 1.51
N ARG A 7 47.37 12.63 2.86
CA ARG A 7 46.67 11.55 3.56
C ARG A 7 45.17 11.62 3.31
N GLU A 8 44.56 12.80 3.45
CA GLU A 8 43.13 12.98 3.19
C GLU A 8 42.79 12.74 1.71
N MET A 9 43.63 13.19 0.78
CA MET A 9 43.44 12.91 -0.65
C MET A 9 43.52 11.40 -0.98
N ARG A 10 44.35 10.63 -0.28
CA ARG A 10 44.34 9.16 -0.40
C ARG A 10 43.06 8.56 0.17
N ARG A 11 42.61 9.02 1.33
CA ARG A 11 41.37 8.57 1.96
C ARG A 11 40.15 8.81 1.07
N ILE A 12 40.04 10.01 0.50
CA ILE A 12 38.95 10.39 -0.41
C ILE A 12 38.98 9.50 -1.66
N ARG A 13 40.14 9.28 -2.28
CA ARG A 13 40.24 8.38 -3.45
C ARG A 13 39.80 6.96 -3.14
N ASN A 14 40.16 6.42 -1.99
CA ASN A 14 39.74 5.09 -1.57
C ASN A 14 38.23 5.03 -1.30
N ALA A 15 37.67 6.07 -0.65
CA ALA A 15 36.23 6.18 -0.42
C ALA A 15 35.44 6.27 -1.74
N MET A 16 35.93 7.04 -2.71
CA MET A 16 35.30 7.15 -4.04
C MET A 16 35.32 5.81 -4.80
N ARG A 17 36.41 5.04 -4.71
CA ARG A 17 36.47 3.70 -5.31
C ARG A 17 35.50 2.73 -4.63
N ALA A 18 35.40 2.77 -3.31
CA ALA A 18 34.45 1.94 -2.57
C ALA A 18 32.99 2.30 -2.92
N LEU A 19 32.70 3.60 -3.06
CA LEU A 19 31.39 4.07 -3.50
C LEU A 19 31.07 3.58 -4.91
N ASP A 20 31.98 3.70 -5.88
CA ASP A 20 31.80 3.20 -7.24
C ASP A 20 31.50 1.68 -7.27
N ALA A 21 32.25 0.89 -6.49
CA ALA A 21 32.01 -0.54 -6.35
C ALA A 21 30.60 -0.85 -5.79
N ASN A 22 30.14 -0.07 -4.81
CA ASN A 22 28.81 -0.24 -4.23
C ASN A 22 27.70 0.17 -5.20
N VAL A 23 27.89 1.25 -5.96
CA VAL A 23 26.94 1.69 -7.00
C VAL A 23 26.79 0.62 -8.08
N LYS A 24 27.90 0.00 -8.52
CA LYS A 24 27.86 -1.11 -9.49
C LYS A 24 27.09 -2.32 -8.97
N LYS A 25 27.30 -2.70 -7.70
CA LYS A 25 26.54 -3.78 -7.06
C LYS A 25 25.05 -3.46 -6.98
N LEU A 26 24.71 -2.24 -6.58
CA LEU A 26 23.32 -1.79 -6.51
C LEU A 26 22.65 -1.80 -7.89
N ALA A 27 23.36 -1.34 -8.93
CA ALA A 27 22.88 -1.39 -10.30
C ALA A 27 22.60 -2.83 -10.76
N ALA A 28 23.47 -3.79 -10.43
CA ALA A 28 23.25 -5.20 -10.73
C ALA A 28 21.98 -5.73 -10.04
N VAL A 29 21.80 -5.47 -8.75
CA VAL A 29 20.58 -5.86 -8.02
C VAL A 29 19.33 -5.24 -8.63
N ASN A 30 19.38 -3.95 -8.98
CA ASN A 30 18.27 -3.26 -9.63
C ASN A 30 17.90 -3.91 -10.97
N ASN A 31 18.90 -4.27 -11.80
CA ASN A 31 18.66 -4.97 -13.07
C ASN A 31 18.01 -6.34 -12.87
N HIS A 32 18.39 -7.07 -11.82
CA HIS A 32 17.74 -8.33 -11.46
C HIS A 32 16.27 -8.11 -11.04
N ILE A 33 15.98 -7.07 -10.27
CA ILE A 33 14.60 -6.72 -9.87
C ILE A 33 13.76 -6.34 -11.09
N VAL A 34 14.29 -5.53 -11.99
CA VAL A 34 13.60 -5.15 -13.24
C VAL A 34 13.28 -6.40 -14.08
N THR A 35 14.25 -7.29 -14.23
CA THR A 35 14.07 -8.56 -14.96
C THR A 35 13.02 -9.44 -14.29
N PHE A 36 13.06 -9.56 -12.96
CA PHE A 36 12.06 -10.30 -12.18
C PHE A 36 10.65 -9.72 -12.37
N ASN A 37 10.49 -8.40 -12.23
CA ASN A 37 9.20 -7.75 -12.36
C ASN A 37 8.61 -7.91 -13.76
N SER A 38 9.45 -7.86 -14.80
CA SER A 38 9.01 -8.13 -16.18
C SER A 38 8.47 -9.56 -16.32
N ARG A 39 9.22 -10.56 -15.85
CA ARG A 39 8.81 -11.97 -15.91
C ARG A 39 7.57 -12.25 -15.05
N PHE A 40 7.52 -11.71 -13.85
CA PHE A 40 6.39 -11.87 -12.94
C PHE A 40 5.14 -11.17 -13.47
N GLY A 41 5.27 -9.99 -14.09
CA GLY A 41 4.18 -9.33 -14.79
C GLY A 41 3.60 -10.21 -15.90
N GLY A 42 4.46 -10.83 -16.72
CA GLY A 42 4.04 -11.80 -17.74
C GLY A 42 3.29 -13.00 -17.15
N LEU A 43 3.77 -13.55 -16.04
CA LEU A 43 3.08 -14.62 -15.31
C LEU A 43 1.69 -14.19 -14.82
N MET A 44 1.58 -13.02 -14.21
CA MET A 44 0.30 -12.48 -13.71
C MET A 44 -0.70 -12.22 -14.83
N THR A 45 -0.23 -11.77 -16.00
CA THR A 45 -1.05 -11.67 -17.20
C THR A 45 -1.56 -13.04 -17.62
N GLY A 46 -0.69 -14.06 -17.66
CA GLY A 46 -1.08 -15.43 -17.98
C GLY A 46 -2.16 -15.99 -17.04
N ILE A 47 -1.99 -15.79 -15.73
CA ILE A 47 -2.97 -16.19 -14.72
C ILE A 47 -4.30 -15.45 -14.91
N SER A 48 -4.27 -14.15 -15.21
CA SER A 48 -5.49 -13.35 -15.42
C SER A 48 -6.25 -13.79 -16.67
N LEU A 49 -5.55 -14.14 -17.74
CA LEU A 49 -6.15 -14.69 -18.96
C LEU A 49 -6.79 -16.06 -18.68
N GLN A 50 -6.11 -16.94 -17.92
CA GLN A 50 -6.69 -18.22 -17.50
C GLN A 50 -7.95 -18.04 -16.65
N GLN A 51 -7.95 -17.08 -15.71
CA GLN A 51 -9.14 -16.75 -14.92
C GLN A 51 -10.29 -16.31 -15.82
N SER A 52 -10.01 -15.53 -16.86
CA SER A 52 -11.03 -15.04 -17.81
C SER A 52 -11.67 -16.18 -18.62
N CYS A 53 -10.93 -17.26 -18.87
CA CYS A 53 -11.44 -18.45 -19.58
C CYS A 53 -12.21 -19.43 -18.68
N ILE A 54 -12.00 -19.39 -17.37
CA ILE A 54 -12.58 -20.36 -16.41
C ILE A 54 -13.69 -19.72 -15.56
N GLU A 55 -13.75 -18.39 -15.46
CA GLU A 55 -14.80 -17.71 -14.71
C GLU A 55 -16.15 -17.88 -15.43
N PRO A 56 -17.15 -18.55 -14.82
CA PRO A 56 -18.48 -18.64 -15.42
C PRO A 56 -19.04 -17.23 -15.61
N PRO A 57 -19.83 -16.97 -16.67
CA PRO A 57 -20.31 -15.63 -16.95
C PRO A 57 -21.03 -15.08 -15.72
N LYS A 58 -20.50 -14.00 -15.15
CA LYS A 58 -21.15 -13.27 -14.06
C LYS A 58 -22.53 -12.88 -14.56
N LYS A 59 -23.59 -13.51 -14.01
CA LYS A 59 -24.97 -13.10 -14.22
C LYS A 59 -25.03 -11.60 -13.91
N LYS A 60 -25.29 -10.78 -14.93
CA LYS A 60 -25.57 -9.36 -14.74
C LYS A 60 -26.73 -9.28 -13.74
N ALA A 61 -26.47 -8.81 -12.52
CA ALA A 61 -27.52 -8.54 -11.57
C ALA A 61 -28.47 -7.51 -12.22
N PRO A 62 -29.79 -7.75 -12.26
CA PRO A 62 -30.72 -6.75 -12.76
C PRO A 62 -30.65 -5.50 -11.88
N PRO A 63 -30.80 -4.29 -12.46
CA PRO A 63 -30.73 -3.05 -11.70
C PRO A 63 -31.79 -3.02 -10.59
N PRO A 64 -31.51 -2.41 -9.42
CA PRO A 64 -32.46 -2.36 -8.32
C PRO A 64 -33.65 -1.47 -8.71
N SER A 65 -34.80 -2.10 -8.96
CA SER A 65 -36.06 -1.38 -9.18
C SER A 65 -36.58 -0.84 -7.85
N LYS A 66 -36.73 0.48 -7.77
CA LYS A 66 -37.30 1.20 -6.62
C LYS A 66 -38.82 1.14 -6.69
N ILE A 67 -39.46 0.20 -6.00
CA ILE A 67 -40.89 0.32 -5.64
C ILE A 67 -41.11 -0.27 -4.24
N PRO A 68 -41.61 0.51 -3.26
CA PRO A 68 -41.99 0.01 -1.95
C PRO A 68 -43.47 -0.42 -1.94
N VAL A 69 -43.76 -1.66 -1.57
CA VAL A 69 -45.12 -2.07 -1.16
C VAL A 69 -45.04 -2.97 0.08
N LEU A 70 -45.89 -2.64 1.04
CA LEU A 70 -46.03 -3.16 2.40
C LEU A 70 -46.60 -4.60 2.45
N ALA A 71 -46.33 -5.28 3.57
CA ALA A 71 -46.56 -6.68 3.94
C ALA A 71 -48.06 -7.13 4.04
N PRO A 72 -48.39 -8.41 4.35
CA PRO A 72 -48.31 -8.94 5.73
C PRO A 72 -47.96 -10.45 5.92
N VAL A 73 -47.80 -10.79 7.20
CA VAL A 73 -47.36 -12.04 7.88
C VAL A 73 -48.40 -13.17 7.88
N MET A 74 -47.94 -14.45 7.93
CA MET A 74 -48.45 -15.66 8.66
C MET A 74 -47.85 -16.93 8.02
N SER A 75 -47.61 -18.10 8.63
CA SER A 75 -47.45 -18.64 9.99
C SER A 75 -46.99 -20.12 9.83
N ALA A 76 -46.35 -20.69 10.86
CA ALA A 76 -46.17 -22.14 11.18
C ALA A 76 -45.23 -23.10 10.37
N SER A 77 -44.29 -23.73 11.10
CA SER A 77 -43.52 -24.97 10.81
C SER A 77 -44.35 -26.24 11.20
N PRO A 78 -43.87 -27.52 11.25
CA PRO A 78 -42.53 -28.14 10.98
C PRO A 78 -42.53 -29.54 10.28
N THR A 79 -41.36 -30.09 9.90
CA THR A 79 -40.98 -31.54 10.06
C THR A 79 -39.56 -31.84 9.52
N THR A 80 -38.75 -32.55 10.32
CA THR A 80 -37.55 -33.36 9.99
C THR A 80 -37.95 -34.85 10.14
N PRO A 81 -37.15 -35.92 9.84
CA PRO A 81 -35.68 -36.02 9.65
C PRO A 81 -35.21 -36.98 8.51
N THR A 82 -33.90 -37.05 8.22
CA THR A 82 -33.16 -38.30 7.84
C THR A 82 -31.64 -38.01 7.70
N ASP A 83 -30.85 -38.78 8.46
CA ASP A 83 -29.40 -39.10 8.43
C ASP A 83 -28.78 -39.28 7.02
N ALA A 84 -27.51 -39.12 6.67
CA ALA A 84 -26.19 -38.98 7.33
C ALA A 84 -25.16 -38.48 6.25
N PRO A 85 -23.82 -38.68 6.36
CA PRO A 85 -22.86 -37.84 7.06
C PRO A 85 -21.96 -36.97 6.14
N ARG A 86 -21.62 -35.79 6.66
CA ARG A 86 -20.77 -34.74 6.08
C ARG A 86 -19.28 -35.14 6.04
N PRO A 87 -18.60 -35.14 4.87
CA PRO A 87 -17.14 -35.14 4.83
C PRO A 87 -16.62 -33.73 5.18
N LYS A 88 -15.69 -33.68 6.14
CA LYS A 88 -15.02 -32.47 6.61
C LYS A 88 -14.30 -31.77 5.44
N LYS A 89 -14.81 -30.60 5.02
CA LYS A 89 -14.06 -29.68 4.16
C LYS A 89 -12.85 -29.17 4.95
N ALA A 90 -11.69 -29.79 4.69
CA ALA A 90 -10.40 -29.22 5.04
C ALA A 90 -10.32 -27.83 4.39
N ALA A 91 -10.09 -26.83 5.24
CA ALA A 91 -9.96 -25.44 4.84
C ALA A 91 -8.84 -25.31 3.79
N LYS A 92 -9.21 -24.94 2.56
CA LYS A 92 -8.26 -24.45 1.56
C LYS A 92 -7.59 -23.21 2.14
N SER A 93 -6.36 -23.36 2.61
CA SER A 93 -5.48 -22.25 2.92
C SER A 93 -5.23 -21.48 1.63
N ALA A 94 -5.98 -20.41 1.44
CA ALA A 94 -5.67 -19.41 0.42
C ALA A 94 -4.21 -18.97 0.57
N PRO A 95 -3.49 -18.70 -0.52
CA PRO A 95 -2.15 -18.14 -0.44
C PRO A 95 -2.25 -16.82 0.32
N LYS A 96 -1.56 -16.74 1.47
CA LYS A 96 -1.52 -15.51 2.25
C LYS A 96 -0.98 -14.41 1.33
N PRO A 97 -1.68 -13.26 1.20
CA PRO A 97 -1.13 -12.11 0.51
C PRO A 97 0.26 -11.78 1.08
N PRO A 98 1.18 -11.21 0.27
CA PRO A 98 2.49 -10.76 0.77
C PRO A 98 2.25 -10.00 2.07
N PRO A 99 3.07 -10.20 3.12
CA PRO A 99 2.79 -9.69 4.45
C PRO A 99 2.40 -8.23 4.29
N SER A 100 1.12 -7.93 4.55
CA SER A 100 0.61 -6.58 4.45
C SER A 100 1.56 -5.76 5.29
N ARG A 101 2.34 -4.88 4.66
CA ARG A 101 3.23 -3.96 5.38
C ARG A 101 2.28 -3.01 6.10
N THR A 102 1.76 -3.47 7.22
CA THR A 102 0.84 -2.72 8.05
C THR A 102 1.67 -1.67 8.72
N TRP A 103 1.30 -0.41 8.51
CA TRP A 103 1.97 0.68 9.19
C TRP A 103 1.89 0.44 10.70
N ASN A 104 3.03 0.55 11.39
CA ASN A 104 3.04 0.42 12.84
C ASN A 104 2.57 1.74 13.46
N TRP A 105 1.29 1.76 13.83
CA TRP A 105 0.65 2.93 14.43
C TRP A 105 1.09 3.13 15.90
N PRO A 106 1.45 4.35 16.31
CA PRO A 106 1.59 4.65 17.73
C PRO A 106 0.27 4.42 18.48
N LYS A 107 0.38 4.03 19.76
CA LYS A 107 -0.77 3.63 20.59
C LYS A 107 -1.88 4.69 20.54
N GLY A 108 -3.08 4.28 20.15
CA GLY A 108 -4.28 5.13 20.11
C GLY A 108 -4.37 6.11 18.93
N VAL A 109 -3.33 6.28 18.10
CA VAL A 109 -3.38 7.21 16.94
C VAL A 109 -4.38 6.72 15.89
N ARG A 110 -4.37 5.42 15.60
CA ARG A 110 -5.28 4.81 14.60
C ARG A 110 -6.75 5.08 14.91
N SER A 111 -7.12 5.06 16.20
CA SER A 111 -8.49 5.31 16.65
C SER A 111 -8.92 6.78 16.55
N LYS A 112 -7.96 7.71 16.54
CA LYS A 112 -8.22 9.16 16.40
C LYS A 112 -8.39 9.59 14.94
N ILE A 113 -8.12 8.70 13.98
CA ILE A 113 -8.34 8.97 12.56
C ILE A 113 -9.85 9.10 12.29
N PRO A 114 -10.30 10.11 11.53
CA PRO A 114 -11.71 10.28 11.18
C PRO A 114 -12.33 9.02 10.57
N LYS A 115 -13.59 8.73 10.92
CA LYS A 115 -14.34 7.54 10.45
C LYS A 115 -14.34 7.38 8.93
N LYS A 116 -14.29 8.49 8.17
CA LYS A 116 -14.19 8.47 6.69
C LYS A 116 -12.97 7.72 6.16
N TYR A 117 -11.86 7.68 6.91
CA TYR A 117 -10.64 6.97 6.54
C TYR A 117 -10.47 5.60 7.22
N GLN A 118 -11.45 5.16 8.03
CA GLN A 118 -11.36 3.87 8.72
C GLN A 118 -11.69 2.67 7.82
N THR A 119 -12.23 2.91 6.62
CA THR A 119 -12.44 1.83 5.65
C THR A 119 -11.09 1.25 5.21
N PRO A 120 -11.00 -0.06 4.89
CA PRO A 120 -9.72 -0.68 4.52
C PRO A 120 -9.03 -0.02 3.32
N SER A 121 -9.81 0.45 2.34
CA SER A 121 -9.30 1.10 1.13
C SER A 121 -8.70 2.48 1.43
N GLU A 122 -9.39 3.29 2.22
CA GLU A 122 -8.93 4.62 2.60
C GLU A 122 -7.74 4.55 3.57
N MET A 123 -7.77 3.60 4.51
CA MET A 123 -6.65 3.38 5.42
C MET A 123 -5.38 3.01 4.66
N ASN A 124 -5.49 2.17 3.62
CA ASN A 124 -4.35 1.83 2.77
C ASN A 124 -3.72 3.08 2.13
N LYS A 125 -4.53 4.06 1.70
CA LYS A 125 -4.02 5.34 1.17
C LYS A 125 -3.25 6.13 2.24
N VAL A 126 -3.79 6.20 3.47
CA VAL A 126 -3.13 6.88 4.59
C VAL A 126 -1.79 6.21 4.93
N GLU A 127 -1.78 4.89 5.02
CA GLU A 127 -0.57 4.12 5.29
C GLU A 127 0.46 4.27 4.18
N ARG A 128 0.06 4.28 2.89
CA ARG A 128 0.97 4.56 1.77
C ARG A 128 1.64 5.93 1.89
N ILE A 129 0.88 6.97 2.22
CA ILE A 129 1.45 8.31 2.45
C ILE A 129 2.49 8.27 3.56
N LEU A 130 2.17 7.60 4.68
CA LEU A 130 3.09 7.47 5.81
C LEU A 130 4.35 6.66 5.46
N PHE A 131 4.22 5.60 4.67
CA PHE A 131 5.38 4.82 4.19
C PHE A 131 6.28 5.66 3.30
N VAL A 132 5.72 6.37 2.33
CA VAL A 132 6.47 7.24 1.42
C VAL A 132 7.18 8.35 2.21
N LEU A 133 6.52 8.94 3.20
CA LEU A 133 7.12 9.95 4.07
C LEU A 133 8.19 9.38 5.02
N ALA A 134 8.08 8.12 5.43
CA ALA A 134 9.08 7.46 6.26
C ALA A 134 10.35 7.10 5.48
N ASP A 135 10.22 6.82 4.19
CA ASP A 135 11.34 6.53 3.29
C ASP A 135 12.10 7.81 2.89
N SER A 136 11.43 8.96 2.88
CA SER A 136 12.06 10.25 2.55
C SER A 136 12.75 10.93 3.74
N LEU A 137 14.09 10.99 3.70
CA LEU A 137 14.93 11.66 4.70
C LEU A 137 14.74 13.19 4.76
N ARG A 138 14.42 13.84 3.64
CA ARG A 138 14.34 15.31 3.54
C ARG A 138 12.90 15.84 3.56
N GLY A 139 11.91 14.95 3.66
CA GLY A 139 10.51 15.28 3.43
C GLY A 139 10.16 15.33 1.94
N MET A 140 8.87 15.40 1.63
CA MET A 140 8.38 15.40 0.25
C MET A 140 7.38 16.53 0.01
N ALA A 141 7.43 17.09 -1.19
CA ALA A 141 6.42 18.02 -1.67
C ALA A 141 5.12 17.27 -2.01
N ILE A 142 4.00 17.99 -2.00
CA ILE A 142 2.69 17.38 -2.30
C ILE A 142 2.63 16.76 -3.70
N GLY A 143 3.28 17.37 -4.69
CA GLY A 143 3.30 16.87 -6.06
C GLY A 143 3.92 15.48 -6.14
N ASP A 144 5.02 15.27 -5.42
CA ASP A 144 5.72 13.99 -5.41
C ASP A 144 4.97 12.94 -4.58
N LEU A 145 4.31 13.36 -3.50
CA LEU A 145 3.45 12.48 -2.71
C LEU A 145 2.29 11.95 -3.55
N VAL A 146 1.60 12.82 -4.28
CA VAL A 146 0.49 12.46 -5.17
C VAL A 146 0.93 11.45 -6.24
N LYS A 147 2.10 11.68 -6.86
CA LYS A 147 2.68 10.75 -7.84
C LYS A 147 3.02 9.40 -7.22
N ALA A 148 3.66 9.39 -6.05
CA ALA A 148 4.12 8.16 -5.40
C ALA A 148 2.97 7.31 -4.83
N THR A 149 1.90 7.96 -4.36
CA THR A 149 0.80 7.29 -3.64
C THR A 149 -0.44 7.06 -4.50
N GLN A 150 -0.50 7.66 -5.68
CA GLN A 150 -1.63 7.57 -6.63
C GLN A 150 -2.99 8.01 -6.02
N VAL A 151 -2.96 8.97 -5.09
CA VAL A 151 -4.16 9.63 -4.57
C VAL A 151 -4.31 11.02 -5.16
N THR A 152 -5.55 11.50 -5.23
CA THR A 152 -5.82 12.85 -5.74
C THR A 152 -5.18 13.91 -4.84
N VAL A 153 -4.85 15.08 -5.42
CA VAL A 153 -4.27 16.20 -4.67
C VAL A 153 -5.16 16.61 -3.49
N ILE A 154 -6.49 16.57 -3.69
CA ILE A 154 -7.47 16.92 -2.66
C ILE A 154 -7.40 15.91 -1.50
N GLN A 155 -7.48 14.61 -1.80
CA GLN A 155 -7.38 13.55 -0.78
C GLN A 155 -6.03 13.61 -0.05
N CYS A 156 -4.95 13.84 -0.80
CA CYS A 156 -3.62 13.99 -0.21
C CYS A 156 -3.57 15.16 0.78
N LYS A 157 -4.09 16.34 0.42
CA LYS A 157 -4.16 17.50 1.34
C LYS A 157 -4.96 17.19 2.61
N GLU A 158 -6.14 16.57 2.46
CA GLU A 158 -6.99 16.24 3.61
C GLU A 158 -6.35 15.21 4.55
N ILE A 159 -5.68 14.20 3.99
CA ILE A 159 -4.96 13.19 4.77
C ILE A 159 -3.77 13.85 5.48
N LEU A 160 -2.96 14.65 4.78
CA LEU A 160 -1.84 15.38 5.38
C LEU A 160 -2.31 16.30 6.52
N GLN A 161 -3.42 17.02 6.33
CA GLN A 161 -4.00 17.85 7.39
C GLN A 161 -4.42 17.02 8.62
N THR A 162 -5.00 15.84 8.39
CA THR A 162 -5.36 14.91 9.47
C THR A 162 -4.11 14.40 10.20
N LEU A 163 -3.08 13.97 9.45
CA LEU A 163 -1.83 13.47 10.02
C LEU A 163 -1.05 14.56 10.77
N MET A 164 -1.13 15.82 10.33
CA MET A 164 -0.57 16.97 11.05
C MET A 164 -1.29 17.21 12.38
N LYS A 165 -2.64 17.16 12.42
CA LYS A 165 -3.42 17.28 13.66
C LYS A 165 -3.12 16.17 14.66
N LEU A 166 -2.75 14.98 14.17
CA LEU A 166 -2.36 13.83 14.98
C LEU A 166 -0.84 13.83 15.30
N GLU A 167 -0.12 14.90 14.96
CA GLU A 167 1.32 15.08 15.18
C GLU A 167 2.17 13.94 14.60
N GLN A 168 1.69 13.25 13.56
CA GLN A 168 2.43 12.18 12.89
C GLN A 168 3.43 12.72 11.87
N ILE A 169 3.18 13.93 11.37
CA ILE A 169 4.00 14.59 10.35
C ILE A 169 4.15 16.08 10.69
N LYS A 170 5.28 16.65 10.27
CA LYS A 170 5.58 18.08 10.37
C LYS A 170 5.57 18.69 8.97
N ARG A 171 5.05 19.91 8.86
CA ARG A 171 5.10 20.72 7.65
C ARG A 171 6.22 21.74 7.80
N LYS A 172 7.20 21.71 6.91
CA LYS A 172 8.32 22.63 6.88
C LYS A 172 8.25 23.50 5.62
N ARG A 173 8.56 24.79 5.75
CA ARG A 173 8.66 25.72 4.64
C ARG A 173 10.07 25.66 4.05
N GLU A 174 10.16 25.50 2.74
CA GLU A 174 11.38 25.50 1.95
C GLU A 174 11.28 26.58 0.86
N LYS A 175 12.40 26.90 0.19
CA LYS A 175 12.48 28.00 -0.78
C LYS A 175 11.45 27.88 -1.92
N GLU A 176 11.14 26.65 -2.35
CA GLU A 176 10.19 26.37 -3.44
C GLU A 176 8.77 25.98 -2.97
N GLY A 177 8.51 25.91 -1.65
CA GLY A 177 7.17 25.57 -1.15
C GLY A 177 7.14 24.91 0.22
N PHE A 178 6.21 23.97 0.38
CA PHE A 178 6.03 23.22 1.62
C PHE A 178 6.38 21.75 1.42
N ILE A 179 7.25 21.25 2.29
CA ILE A 179 7.60 19.84 2.38
C ILE A 179 6.99 19.25 3.65
N TYR A 180 6.60 17.98 3.55
CA TYR A 180 6.06 17.21 4.66
C TYR A 180 7.10 16.17 5.05
N CYS A 181 7.42 16.09 6.33
CA CYS A 181 8.35 15.11 6.89
C CYS A 181 7.71 14.39 8.06
N ARG A 182 8.19 13.19 8.37
CA ARG A 182 7.79 12.47 9.58
C ARG A 182 8.19 13.28 10.82
N ALA A 183 7.30 13.32 11.82
CA ALA A 183 7.51 14.07 13.06
C ALA A 183 8.64 13.49 13.93
#